data_AF-A0A5B0WQA4-F1
#
_entry.id   AF-A0A5B0WQA4-F1
#
_cell.length_a   1.000
_cell.length_b   1.000
_cell.length_c   1.000
_cell.angle_alpha   90.00
_cell.angle_beta   90.00
_cell.angle_gamma   90.00
#
_symmetry.space_group_name_H-M   'P 1'
#
loop_
_entity.id
_entity.type
_entity.pdbx_description
1 polymer ?
#
loop_
_entity_poly.entity_id
_entity_poly.type
_entity_poly.pdbx_seq_one_letter_code
_entity_poly.pdbx_strand_id
1 'polypeptide(L)'
;MRQLLGTATLFAVCATAATAATGSDNAALEQQARQLVAAFAGQLKPTLKQALEQGGPVHAISVCADEAPRIAASLSAESGWAVRRVSLQPRNTGNAQADEWERTRLEEFDRQAAAGSAPGTLHASTVVDGNFRYLQAQGVESVCLLCHGENISPAVQAALTEYYPDDSATGYAPGQVRGAISLTRKP
;
A
#
# COMPACT_ATOMS: atom_id res chain seq x y z
N MET A 1 -76.50 -20.98 -22.92
CA MET A 1 -75.88 -19.69 -23.24
C MET A 1 -74.71 -19.51 -22.27
N ARG A 2 -73.48 -19.41 -22.80
CA ARG A 2 -72.19 -19.42 -22.08
C ARG A 2 -71.94 -18.11 -21.31
N GLN A 3 -71.45 -18.17 -20.07
CA GLN A 3 -70.58 -17.15 -19.43
C GLN A 3 -69.75 -17.88 -18.34
N LEU A 4 -68.58 -18.45 -18.66
CA LEU A 4 -67.22 -17.89 -18.54
C LEU A 4 -66.82 -17.48 -17.11
N LEU A 5 -66.17 -18.41 -16.40
CA LEU A 5 -65.38 -18.15 -15.19
C LEU A 5 -64.11 -17.38 -15.57
N GLY A 6 -63.91 -16.19 -15.00
CA GLY A 6 -62.65 -15.45 -15.08
C GLY A 6 -61.84 -15.64 -13.80
N THR A 7 -60.83 -16.49 -13.84
CA THR A 7 -59.82 -16.59 -12.77
C THR A 7 -58.78 -15.49 -12.95
N ALA A 8 -58.75 -14.54 -12.03
CA ALA A 8 -57.74 -13.48 -11.99
C ALA A 8 -56.43 -14.04 -11.40
N THR A 9 -55.43 -14.22 -12.24
CA THR A 9 -54.09 -14.66 -11.82
C THR A 9 -53.31 -13.46 -11.27
N LEU A 10 -53.06 -13.46 -9.96
CA LEU A 10 -52.27 -12.44 -9.27
C LEU A 10 -50.78 -12.73 -9.51
N PHE A 11 -50.14 -12.01 -10.44
CA PHE A 11 -48.68 -12.05 -10.62
C PHE A 11 -48.03 -11.20 -9.52
N ALA A 12 -47.51 -11.86 -8.49
CA ALA A 12 -46.64 -11.24 -7.50
C ALA A 12 -45.25 -11.01 -8.13
N VAL A 13 -44.96 -9.78 -8.54
CA VAL A 13 -43.62 -9.35 -8.96
C VAL A 13 -42.75 -9.25 -7.71
N CYS A 14 -41.88 -10.24 -7.52
CA CYS A 14 -40.85 -10.21 -6.49
C CYS A 14 -39.69 -9.34 -7.01
N ALA A 15 -39.64 -8.08 -6.58
CA ALA A 15 -38.53 -7.19 -6.90
C ALA A 15 -37.31 -7.57 -6.05
N THR A 16 -36.29 -8.14 -6.68
CA THR A 16 -34.99 -8.43 -6.05
C THR A 16 -34.25 -7.12 -5.78
N ALA A 17 -34.18 -6.72 -4.52
CA ALA A 17 -33.30 -5.67 -4.04
C ALA A 17 -31.88 -6.22 -3.89
N ALA A 18 -31.01 -6.00 -4.88
CA ALA A 18 -29.61 -6.42 -4.85
C ALA A 18 -28.68 -5.32 -5.37
N THR A 19 -28.60 -4.18 -4.66
CA THR A 19 -27.64 -3.10 -5.00
C THR A 19 -27.02 -2.39 -3.79
N ALA A 20 -27.31 -2.80 -2.55
CA ALA A 20 -26.77 -2.16 -1.34
C ALA A 20 -25.56 -2.89 -0.69
N ALA A 21 -25.24 -4.12 -1.11
CA ALA A 21 -24.22 -4.94 -0.46
C ALA A 21 -22.77 -4.47 -0.77
N THR A 22 -22.50 -4.04 -2.00
CA THR A 22 -21.13 -3.76 -2.48
C THR A 22 -20.46 -2.56 -1.80
N GLY A 23 -21.23 -1.53 -1.40
CA GLY A 23 -20.68 -0.36 -0.71
C GLY A 23 -20.25 -0.64 0.73
N SER A 24 -21.04 -1.44 1.46
CA SER A 24 -20.73 -1.84 2.84
C SER A 24 -19.52 -2.77 2.90
N ASP A 25 -19.42 -3.70 1.94
CA ASP A 25 -18.30 -4.65 1.87
C ASP A 25 -16.98 -3.94 1.55
N ASN A 26 -16.97 -2.97 0.63
CA ASN A 26 -15.79 -2.18 0.32
C ASN A 26 -15.29 -1.34 1.50
N ALA A 27 -16.19 -0.76 2.31
CA ALA A 27 -15.80 -0.02 3.51
C ALA A 27 -15.14 -0.92 4.56
N ALA A 28 -15.65 -2.15 4.74
CA ALA A 28 -15.04 -3.14 5.62
C ALA A 28 -13.66 -3.58 5.11
N LEU A 29 -13.51 -3.83 3.80
CA LEU A 29 -12.24 -4.17 3.17
C LEU A 29 -11.22 -3.03 3.29
N GLU A 30 -11.64 -1.79 3.13
CA GLU A 30 -10.78 -0.63 3.33
C GLU A 30 -10.29 -0.53 4.78
N GLN A 31 -11.16 -0.77 5.76
CA GLN A 31 -10.78 -0.78 7.16
C GLN A 31 -9.76 -1.89 7.47
N GLN A 32 -9.93 -3.09 6.91
CA GLN A 32 -8.95 -4.18 7.02
C GLN A 32 -7.61 -3.78 6.39
N ALA A 33 -7.64 -3.16 5.21
CA ALA A 33 -6.42 -2.70 4.55
C ALA A 33 -5.65 -1.68 5.40
N ARG A 34 -6.35 -0.71 6.02
CA ARG A 34 -5.73 0.25 6.95
C ARG A 34 -5.08 -0.42 8.16
N GLN A 35 -5.72 -1.45 8.71
CA GLN A 35 -5.15 -2.23 9.81
C GLN A 35 -3.86 -2.95 9.40
N LEU A 36 -3.82 -3.51 8.18
CA LEU A 36 -2.61 -4.15 7.65
C LEU A 36 -1.49 -3.13 7.36
N VAL A 37 -1.81 -1.94 6.87
CA VAL A 37 -0.83 -0.85 6.72
C VAL A 37 -0.24 -0.47 8.09
N ALA A 38 -1.10 -0.32 9.10
CA ALA A 38 -0.67 0.00 10.45
C ALA A 38 0.19 -1.12 11.05
N ALA A 39 -0.17 -2.39 10.84
CA ALA A 39 0.62 -3.54 11.27
C ALA A 39 2.00 -3.58 10.58
N PHE A 40 2.05 -3.34 9.27
CA PHE A 40 3.30 -3.27 8.52
C PHE A 40 4.21 -2.18 9.06
N ALA A 41 3.70 -0.96 9.22
CA ALA A 41 4.47 0.17 9.76
C ALA A 41 4.89 -0.07 11.22
N GLY A 42 4.01 -0.67 12.02
CA GLY A 42 4.23 -1.01 13.42
C GLY A 42 5.30 -2.08 13.64
N GLN A 43 5.57 -2.94 12.65
CA GLN A 43 6.71 -3.86 12.68
C GLN A 43 7.98 -3.23 12.09
N LEU A 44 7.88 -2.58 10.93
CA LEU A 44 9.05 -2.08 10.21
C LEU A 44 9.78 -0.95 10.95
N LYS A 45 9.04 0.02 11.50
CA LYS A 45 9.65 1.21 12.11
C LYS A 45 10.45 0.87 13.38
N PRO A 46 9.97 0.03 14.32
CA PRO A 46 10.79 -0.45 15.43
C PRO A 46 12.03 -1.23 14.98
N THR A 47 11.89 -2.14 14.01
CA THR A 47 13.02 -2.90 13.46
C THR A 47 14.11 -1.98 12.90
N LEU A 48 13.72 -0.95 12.13
CA LEU A 48 14.64 0.07 11.62
C LEU A 48 15.37 0.79 12.77
N LYS A 49 14.62 1.28 13.77
CA LYS A 49 15.21 2.00 14.90
C LYS A 49 16.23 1.15 15.66
N GLN A 50 15.88 -0.11 15.92
CA GLN A 50 16.77 -1.05 16.59
C GLN A 50 18.05 -1.29 15.79
N ALA A 51 17.96 -1.51 14.47
CA ALA A 51 19.13 -1.72 13.63
C ALA A 51 20.04 -0.47 13.57
N LEU A 52 19.44 0.73 13.53
CA LEU A 52 20.18 1.99 13.62
C LEU A 52 20.91 2.13 14.95
N GLU A 53 20.29 1.77 16.07
CA GLU A 53 20.92 1.79 17.40
C GLU A 53 22.07 0.77 17.52
N GLN A 54 21.92 -0.40 16.90
CA GLN A 54 22.89 -1.49 16.99
C GLN A 54 24.14 -1.28 16.12
N GLY A 55 23.98 -0.70 14.93
CA GLY A 55 25.08 -0.64 13.96
C GLY A 55 25.01 0.52 12.98
N GLY A 56 24.15 1.51 13.22
CA GLY A 56 24.00 2.68 12.36
C GLY A 56 23.38 2.39 10.99
N PRO A 57 23.38 3.40 10.09
CA PRO A 57 22.70 3.32 8.79
C PRO A 57 23.14 2.18 7.87
N VAL A 58 24.43 1.80 7.89
CA VAL A 58 24.95 0.69 7.07
C VAL A 58 24.35 -0.65 7.52
N HIS A 59 24.33 -0.91 8.83
CA HIS A 59 23.68 -2.11 9.36
C HIS A 59 22.16 -2.09 9.12
N ALA A 60 21.52 -0.92 9.28
CA ALA A 60 20.10 -0.78 9.02
C ALA A 60 19.70 -1.10 7.57
N ILE A 61 20.57 -0.81 6.58
CA ILE A 61 20.35 -1.19 5.17
C ILE A 61 20.24 -2.70 5.02
N SER A 62 21.18 -3.47 5.58
CA SER A 62 21.15 -4.93 5.47
C SER A 62 19.91 -5.51 6.14
N VAL A 63 19.58 -5.03 7.34
CA VAL A 63 18.38 -5.45 8.07
C VAL A 63 17.11 -5.13 7.29
N CYS A 64 17.01 -3.92 6.71
CA CYS A 64 15.83 -3.53 5.93
C CYS A 64 15.68 -4.34 4.64
N ALA A 65 16.78 -4.80 4.04
CA ALA A 65 16.75 -5.65 2.86
C ALA A 65 16.04 -6.98 3.10
N ASP A 66 16.19 -7.54 4.29
CA ASP A 66 15.58 -8.81 4.67
C ASP A 66 14.21 -8.61 5.33
N GLU A 67 14.12 -7.68 6.27
CA GLU A 67 12.96 -7.57 7.16
C GLU A 67 11.74 -6.94 6.46
N ALA A 68 11.93 -5.94 5.61
CA ALA A 68 10.81 -5.32 4.90
C ALA A 68 10.03 -6.32 4.01
N PRO A 69 10.67 -7.12 3.13
CA PRO A 69 9.96 -8.15 2.38
C PRO A 69 9.43 -9.27 3.27
N ARG A 70 10.16 -9.66 4.33
CA ARG A 70 9.70 -10.70 5.27
C ARG A 70 8.39 -10.30 5.98
N ILE A 71 8.29 -9.06 6.48
CA ILE A 71 7.08 -8.54 7.12
C ILE A 71 5.91 -8.53 6.13
N ALA A 72 6.14 -8.07 4.89
CA ALA A 72 5.10 -8.05 3.86
C ALA A 72 4.59 -9.46 3.54
N ALA A 73 5.49 -10.44 3.43
CA ALA A 73 5.15 -11.83 3.19
C ALA A 73 4.37 -12.45 4.37
N SER A 74 4.78 -12.20 5.61
CA SER A 74 4.08 -12.68 6.82
C SER A 74 2.66 -12.16 6.87
N LEU A 75 2.48 -10.84 6.74
CA LEU A 75 1.15 -10.22 6.73
C LEU A 75 0.29 -10.74 5.58
N SER A 76 0.89 -11.03 4.43
CA SER A 76 0.17 -11.61 3.30
C SER A 76 -0.36 -13.02 3.64
N ALA A 77 0.51 -13.86 4.21
CA ALA A 77 0.15 -15.23 4.59
C ALA A 77 -0.93 -15.28 5.68
N GLU A 78 -0.83 -14.40 6.69
CA GLU A 78 -1.74 -14.37 7.83
C GLU A 78 -3.13 -13.82 7.49
N SER A 79 -3.20 -12.83 6.61
CA SER A 79 -4.45 -12.11 6.31
C SER A 79 -5.17 -12.62 5.06
N GLY A 80 -4.46 -13.34 4.18
CA GLY A 80 -4.94 -13.67 2.84
C GLY A 80 -5.05 -12.46 1.90
N TRP A 81 -4.43 -11.32 2.25
CA TRP A 81 -4.21 -10.22 1.32
C TRP A 81 -2.85 -10.38 0.65
N ALA A 82 -2.68 -9.85 -0.56
CA ALA A 82 -1.34 -9.59 -1.08
C ALA A 82 -0.88 -8.23 -0.57
N VAL A 83 0.17 -8.18 0.25
CA VAL A 83 0.75 -6.96 0.82
C VAL A 83 2.10 -6.70 0.18
N ARG A 84 2.28 -5.51 -0.41
CA ARG A 84 3.51 -5.11 -1.10
C ARG A 84 3.88 -3.67 -0.76
N ARG A 85 5.16 -3.36 -0.93
CA ARG A 85 5.64 -1.97 -0.98
C ARG A 85 5.88 -1.62 -2.43
N VAL A 86 5.45 -0.44 -2.86
CA VAL A 86 5.65 0.06 -4.23
C VAL A 86 6.12 1.51 -4.23
N SER A 87 6.84 1.94 -5.27
CA SER A 87 7.32 3.32 -5.38
C SER A 87 7.54 3.71 -6.85
N LEU A 88 7.50 5.02 -7.11
CA LEU A 88 7.99 5.62 -8.36
C LEU A 88 9.53 5.55 -8.47
N GLN A 89 10.21 5.50 -7.32
CA GLN A 89 11.65 5.38 -7.18
C GLN A 89 11.96 4.15 -6.30
N PRO A 90 11.83 2.93 -6.85
CA PRO A 90 12.02 1.70 -6.08
C PRO A 90 13.48 1.56 -5.64
N ARG A 91 13.67 1.07 -4.39
CA ARG A 91 14.97 0.59 -3.91
C ARG A 91 15.23 -0.85 -4.32
N ASN A 92 14.18 -1.66 -4.21
CA ASN A 92 14.18 -3.04 -4.68
C ASN A 92 13.36 -3.11 -5.98
N THR A 93 14.02 -3.06 -7.12
CA THR A 93 13.40 -3.11 -8.45
C THR A 93 12.66 -4.44 -8.70
N GLY A 94 13.07 -5.52 -8.05
CA GLY A 94 12.48 -6.85 -8.23
C GLY A 94 11.08 -7.02 -7.66
N ASN A 95 10.67 -6.22 -6.66
CA ASN A 95 9.35 -6.37 -6.03
C ASN A 95 8.63 -5.07 -5.68
N ALA A 96 9.29 -3.91 -5.78
CA ALA A 96 8.73 -2.61 -5.42
C ALA A 96 8.37 -1.70 -6.61
N GLN A 97 8.42 -2.23 -7.83
CA GLN A 97 7.93 -1.52 -9.00
C GLN A 97 6.40 -1.35 -8.93
N ALA A 98 5.94 -0.11 -9.05
CA ALA A 98 4.52 0.22 -9.17
C ALA A 98 3.96 -0.17 -10.54
N ASP A 99 2.77 -0.76 -10.57
CA ASP A 99 1.98 -0.92 -11.80
C ASP A 99 1.33 0.40 -12.24
N GLU A 100 0.57 0.39 -13.36
CA GLU A 100 -0.01 1.61 -13.93
C GLU A 100 -1.01 2.31 -13.00
N TRP A 101 -1.83 1.56 -12.26
CA TRP A 101 -2.77 2.15 -11.32
C TRP A 101 -2.02 2.73 -10.12
N GLU A 102 -1.07 1.98 -9.56
CA GLU A 102 -0.24 2.40 -8.43
C GLU A 102 0.57 3.64 -8.77
N ARG A 103 1.18 3.68 -9.96
CA ARG A 103 1.95 4.82 -10.48
C ARG A 103 1.08 6.06 -10.57
N THR A 104 -0.10 5.94 -11.20
CA THR A 104 -1.05 7.05 -11.33
C THR A 104 -1.48 7.60 -9.96
N ARG A 105 -1.74 6.72 -8.98
CA ARG A 105 -2.11 7.13 -7.63
C ARG A 105 -0.93 7.76 -6.87
N LEU A 106 0.27 7.23 -7.01
CA LEU A 106 1.49 7.78 -6.41
C LEU A 106 1.80 9.20 -6.93
N GLU A 107 1.68 9.43 -8.24
CA GLU A 107 1.87 10.77 -8.83
C GLU A 107 0.83 11.78 -8.32
N GLU A 108 -0.40 11.33 -8.08
CA GLU A 108 -1.43 12.15 -7.45
C GLU A 108 -1.09 12.44 -5.97
N PHE A 109 -0.59 11.44 -5.24
CA PHE A 109 -0.14 11.63 -3.87
C PHE A 109 1.04 12.60 -3.78
N ASP A 110 1.98 12.56 -4.72
CA ASP A 110 3.08 13.53 -4.81
C ASP A 110 2.56 14.96 -4.99
N ARG A 111 1.59 15.17 -5.90
CA ARG A 111 0.96 16.49 -6.08
C ARG A 111 0.25 16.97 -4.82
N GLN A 112 -0.51 16.09 -4.16
CA GLN A 112 -1.23 16.44 -2.93
C GLN A 112 -0.28 16.73 -1.76
N ALA A 113 0.80 15.97 -1.63
CA ALA A 113 1.85 16.20 -0.64
C ALA A 113 2.57 17.54 -0.89
N ALA A 114 2.90 17.84 -2.14
CA ALA A 114 3.47 19.14 -2.53
C ALA A 114 2.52 20.31 -2.26
N ALA A 115 1.20 20.07 -2.29
CA ALA A 115 0.17 21.03 -1.90
C ALA A 115 -0.08 21.11 -0.38
N GLY A 116 0.68 20.37 0.44
CA GLY A 116 0.64 20.42 1.91
C GLY A 116 -0.21 19.34 2.59
N SER A 117 -0.73 18.37 1.84
CA SER A 117 -1.41 17.22 2.44
C SER A 117 -0.40 16.32 3.16
N ALA A 118 -0.76 15.80 4.33
CA ALA A 118 0.08 14.86 5.06
C ALA A 118 0.16 13.52 4.29
N PRO A 119 1.34 13.04 3.84
CA PRO A 119 1.42 11.84 3.01
C PRO A 119 0.75 10.61 3.63
N GLY A 120 0.91 10.40 4.95
CA GLY A 120 0.33 9.24 5.64
C GLY A 120 -1.20 9.18 5.63
N THR A 121 -1.90 10.28 5.30
CA THR A 121 -3.36 10.31 5.16
C THR A 121 -3.82 10.03 3.73
N LEU A 122 -2.91 10.04 2.74
CA LEU A 122 -3.23 9.85 1.34
C LEU A 122 -3.41 8.37 1.02
N HIS A 123 -4.58 8.02 0.51
CA HIS A 123 -4.92 6.65 0.14
C HIS A 123 -5.95 6.63 -0.98
N ALA A 124 -6.05 5.48 -1.66
CA ALA A 124 -7.04 5.22 -2.70
C ALA A 124 -7.43 3.74 -2.69
N SER A 125 -8.68 3.46 -3.03
CA SER A 125 -9.19 2.11 -3.23
C SER A 125 -9.89 1.96 -4.58
N THR A 126 -9.90 0.75 -5.13
CA THR A 126 -10.61 0.42 -6.37
C THR A 126 -10.93 -1.07 -6.42
N VAL A 127 -11.80 -1.48 -7.35
CA VAL A 127 -12.05 -2.89 -7.67
C VAL A 127 -11.69 -3.11 -9.14
N VAL A 128 -10.77 -4.04 -9.40
CA VAL A 128 -10.32 -4.41 -10.75
C VAL A 128 -10.40 -5.93 -10.88
N ASP A 129 -11.19 -6.40 -11.86
CA ASP A 129 -11.42 -7.82 -12.11
C ASP A 129 -11.86 -8.61 -10.87
N GLY A 130 -12.73 -8.00 -10.06
CA GLY A 130 -13.23 -8.57 -8.81
C GLY A 130 -12.25 -8.49 -7.62
N ASN A 131 -11.01 -8.03 -7.83
CA ASN A 131 -10.05 -7.83 -6.76
C ASN A 131 -10.21 -6.43 -6.16
N PHE A 132 -10.40 -6.35 -4.85
CA PHE A 132 -10.33 -5.09 -4.13
C PHE A 132 -8.86 -4.69 -3.94
N ARG A 133 -8.50 -3.48 -4.36
CA ARG A 133 -7.16 -2.92 -4.25
C ARG A 133 -7.19 -1.70 -3.35
N TYR A 134 -6.18 -1.56 -2.50
CA TYR A 134 -5.97 -0.42 -1.63
C TYR A 134 -4.52 0.03 -1.70
N LEU A 135 -4.30 1.33 -1.72
CA LEU A 135 -2.97 1.93 -1.75
C LEU A 135 -2.93 3.05 -0.72
N GLN A 136 -1.92 3.05 0.15
CA GLN A 136 -1.71 4.13 1.10
C GLN A 136 -0.26 4.61 1.06
N ALA A 137 -0.08 5.92 0.90
CA ALA A 137 1.22 6.55 0.77
C ALA A 137 2.03 6.43 2.07
N GLN A 138 3.34 6.26 1.89
CA GLN A 138 4.35 6.29 2.94
C GLN A 138 5.10 7.62 2.84
N GLY A 139 4.92 8.49 3.83
CA GLY A 139 5.68 9.74 3.93
C GLY A 139 7.11 9.53 4.41
N VAL A 140 8.01 10.41 3.97
CA VAL A 140 9.38 10.48 4.48
C VAL A 140 9.40 11.22 5.83
N GLU A 141 9.89 10.54 6.87
CA GLU A 141 10.20 11.13 8.17
C GLU A 141 11.71 11.38 8.33
N SER A 142 12.12 12.10 9.38
CA SER A 142 13.53 12.44 9.62
C SER A 142 14.46 11.22 9.65
N VAL A 143 14.02 10.10 10.22
CA VAL A 143 14.82 8.86 10.28
C VAL A 143 15.05 8.25 8.89
N CYS A 144 14.11 8.44 7.96
CA CYS A 144 14.20 7.91 6.60
C CYS A 144 15.33 8.58 5.82
N LEU A 145 15.61 9.85 6.10
CA LEU A 145 16.59 10.67 5.38
C LEU A 145 18.04 10.20 5.57
N LEU A 146 18.31 9.36 6.56
CA LEU A 146 19.62 8.74 6.76
C LEU A 146 20.07 7.91 5.54
N CYS A 147 19.11 7.31 4.82
CA CYS A 147 19.39 6.47 3.63
C CYS A 147 18.58 6.88 2.39
N HIS A 148 17.62 7.78 2.53
CA HIS A 148 16.76 8.26 1.44
C HIS A 148 16.97 9.74 1.12
N GLY A 149 17.71 10.49 1.93
CA GLY A 149 17.89 11.93 1.74
C GLY A 149 18.74 12.30 0.52
N GLU A 150 18.80 13.60 0.23
CA GLU A 150 19.76 14.18 -0.74
C GLU A 150 21.21 14.02 -0.28
N ASN A 151 21.46 14.14 1.02
CA ASN A 151 22.79 14.12 1.60
C ASN A 151 22.99 12.84 2.43
N ILE A 152 23.41 11.77 1.76
CA ILE A 152 23.79 10.50 2.41
C ILE A 152 25.31 10.35 2.49
N SER A 153 25.79 9.67 3.53
CA SER A 153 27.24 9.50 3.71
C SER A 153 27.84 8.56 2.65
N PRO A 154 29.14 8.67 2.33
CA PRO A 154 29.79 7.74 1.40
C PRO A 154 29.66 6.27 1.82
N ALA A 155 29.68 5.99 3.13
CA ALA A 155 29.49 4.62 3.65
C ALA A 155 28.07 4.10 3.40
N VAL A 156 27.05 4.95 3.57
CA VAL A 156 25.65 4.61 3.24
C VAL A 156 25.50 4.38 1.74
N GLN A 157 26.06 5.26 0.91
CA GLN A 157 26.01 5.10 -0.55
C GLN A 157 26.66 3.78 -0.99
N ALA A 158 27.82 3.42 -0.44
CA ALA A 158 28.50 2.17 -0.75
C ALA A 158 27.65 0.94 -0.36
N ALA A 159 27.06 0.95 0.84
CA ALA A 159 26.16 -0.11 1.29
C ALA A 159 24.90 -0.21 0.43
N LEU A 160 24.32 0.93 0.00
CA LEU A 160 23.19 0.92 -0.92
C LEU A 160 23.57 0.30 -2.27
N THR A 161 24.72 0.64 -2.83
CA THR A 161 25.20 0.04 -4.09
C THR A 161 25.42 -1.48 -3.97
N GLU A 162 25.91 -1.95 -2.83
CA GLU A 162 26.12 -3.39 -2.59
C GLU A 162 24.81 -4.17 -2.48
N TYR A 163 23.85 -3.69 -1.69
CA TYR A 163 22.58 -4.38 -1.45
C TYR A 163 21.54 -4.13 -2.54
N TYR A 164 21.63 -3.00 -3.23
CA TYR A 164 20.68 -2.52 -4.22
C TYR A 164 21.40 -1.85 -5.40
N PRO A 165 22.00 -2.62 -6.32
CA PRO A 165 22.74 -2.07 -7.46
C PRO A 165 21.90 -1.13 -8.35
N ASP A 166 20.60 -1.36 -8.40
CA ASP A 166 19.63 -0.57 -9.18
C ASP A 166 18.81 0.41 -8.32
N ASP A 167 19.32 0.80 -7.15
CA ASP A 167 18.61 1.72 -6.25
C ASP A 167 18.35 3.08 -6.92
N SER A 168 17.10 3.55 -6.82
CA SER A 168 16.69 4.89 -7.25
C SER A 168 16.13 5.74 -6.11
N ALA A 169 16.12 5.22 -4.88
CA ALA A 169 15.35 5.78 -3.78
C ALA A 169 16.09 6.80 -2.90
N THR A 170 16.89 7.68 -3.49
CA THR A 170 17.59 8.76 -2.77
C THR A 170 17.09 10.13 -3.24
N GLY A 171 17.56 11.21 -2.61
CA GLY A 171 17.14 12.57 -3.00
C GLY A 171 15.84 13.04 -2.36
N TYR A 172 15.34 12.36 -1.32
CA TYR A 172 14.12 12.76 -0.65
C TYR A 172 14.31 13.90 0.35
N ALA A 173 13.23 14.63 0.59
CA ALA A 173 13.06 15.66 1.61
C ALA A 173 11.91 15.31 2.57
N PRO A 174 11.86 15.89 3.79
CA PRO A 174 10.75 15.71 4.71
C PRO A 174 9.39 16.02 4.05
N GLY A 175 8.39 15.17 4.30
CA GLY A 175 7.03 15.39 3.80
C GLY A 175 6.79 14.95 2.34
N GLN A 176 7.80 14.46 1.62
CA GLN A 176 7.61 13.82 0.33
C GLN A 176 7.05 12.39 0.47
N VAL A 177 6.45 11.87 -0.60
CA VAL A 177 5.98 10.48 -0.67
C VAL A 177 7.16 9.59 -1.05
N ARG A 178 7.54 8.68 -0.15
CA ARG A 178 8.58 7.67 -0.43
C ARG A 178 8.07 6.59 -1.39
N GLY A 179 6.78 6.29 -1.31
CA GLY A 179 6.13 5.17 -2.00
C GLY A 179 4.80 4.88 -1.32
N ALA A 180 4.32 3.66 -1.42
CA ALA A 180 3.07 3.24 -0.79
C ALA A 180 3.10 1.77 -0.35
N ILE A 181 2.22 1.44 0.59
CA ILE A 181 1.81 0.05 0.82
C ILE A 181 0.64 -0.25 -0.13
N SER A 182 0.81 -1.24 -1.00
CA SER A 182 -0.21 -1.74 -1.92
C SER A 182 -0.78 -3.05 -1.37
N LEU A 183 -2.10 -3.10 -1.26
CA LEU A 183 -2.83 -4.25 -0.76
C LEU A 183 -3.86 -4.70 -1.80
N THR A 184 -3.90 -6.00 -2.07
CA THR A 184 -4.92 -6.59 -2.95
C THR A 184 -5.60 -7.75 -2.25
N ARG A 185 -6.94 -7.70 -2.19
CA ARG A 185 -7.79 -8.79 -1.75
C ARG A 185 -8.46 -9.41 -2.98
N LYS A 186 -8.19 -10.70 -3.17
CA LYS A 186 -8.92 -11.52 -4.14
C LYS A 186 -10.36 -11.73 -3.64
N PRO A 187 -11.33 -11.91 -4.54
CA PRO A 187 -12.72 -12.20 -4.18
C PRO A 187 -12.84 -13.45 -3.29
#